data_AF-A0A7W0RZX7-F1
#
_entry.id   AF-A0A7W0RZX7-F1
#
_cell.length_a   1.000
_cell.length_b   1.000
_cell.length_c   1.000
_cell.angle_alpha   90.00
_cell.angle_beta   90.00
_cell.angle_gamma   90.00
#
_symmetry.space_group_name_H-M   'P 1'
#
loop_
_entity.id
_entity.type
_entity.pdbx_description
1 polymer ?
#
loop_
_entity_poly.entity_id
_entity_poly.type
_entity_poly.pdbx_seq_one_letter_code
_entity_poly.pdbx_strand_id
1 'polypeptide(L)' 'MSAEESLVRAEELLARLESTRAELERLARRDDAESAIDVLTELADLTRQVEAELAKARRETDARA' A
#
# COMPACT_ATOMS: atom_id res chain seq x y z
N MET A 1 1.54 -11.07 -16.29
CA MET A 1 1.53 -9.62 -16.07
C MET A 1 2.83 -9.07 -16.60
N SER A 2 2.89 -7.79 -16.92
CA SER A 2 4.14 -7.09 -17.27
C SER A 2 4.66 -6.31 -16.06
N ALA A 3 5.97 -6.01 -16.07
CA ALA A 3 6.58 -5.21 -15.00
C ALA A 3 5.90 -3.83 -14.87
N GLU A 4 5.46 -3.27 -15.99
CA GLU A 4 4.69 -2.02 -16.06
C GLU A 4 3.30 -2.16 -15.42
N GLU A 5 2.57 -3.24 -15.68
CA GLU A 5 1.28 -3.51 -15.01
C GLU A 5 1.45 -3.66 -13.49
N SER A 6 2.52 -4.33 -13.05
CA SER A 6 2.84 -4.48 -11.63
C SER A 6 3.18 -3.13 -10.98
N LEU A 7 3.89 -2.23 -11.69
CA LEU A 7 4.19 -0.88 -11.21
C LEU A 7 2.94 -0.01 -11.11
N VAL A 8 2.05 -0.03 -12.12
CA VAL A 8 0.77 0.71 -12.08
C VAL A 8 -0.06 0.29 -10.86
N ARG A 9 -0.15 -1.03 -10.59
CA ARG A 9 -0.85 -1.52 -9.40
C ARG A 9 -0.18 -1.06 -8.09
N ALA A 10 1.15 -1.01 -8.04
CA ALA A 10 1.86 -0.49 -6.88
C ALA A 10 1.54 1.01 -6.66
N GLU A 11 1.44 1.80 -7.71
CA GLU A 11 1.05 3.23 -7.63
C GLU A 11 -0.39 3.41 -7.12
N GLU A 12 -1.33 2.59 -7.60
CA GLU A 12 -2.71 2.59 -7.10
C GLU A 12 -2.78 2.23 -5.61
N LEU A 13 -2.02 1.21 -5.19
CA LEU A 13 -1.93 0.81 -3.79
C LEU A 13 -1.29 1.90 -2.91
N LEU A 14 -0.28 2.61 -3.42
CA LEU A 14 0.34 3.75 -2.73
C LEU A 14 -0.64 4.94 -2.58
N ALA A 15 -1.45 5.22 -3.60
CA ALA A 15 -2.48 6.25 -3.50
C ALA A 15 -3.53 5.91 -2.42
N ARG A 16 -3.90 4.63 -2.31
CA ARG A 16 -4.77 4.14 -1.24
C ARG A 16 -4.11 4.24 0.13
N LEU A 17 -2.85 3.81 0.25
CA LEU A 17 -2.06 3.93 1.48
C LEU A 17 -2.03 5.36 2.01
N GLU A 18 -1.79 6.35 1.15
CA GLU A 18 -1.76 7.76 1.56
C GLU A 18 -3.14 8.26 2.02
N SER A 19 -4.22 7.82 1.36
CA SER A 19 -5.59 8.14 1.79
C SER A 19 -5.91 7.55 3.17
N THR A 20 -5.56 6.27 3.39
CA THR A 20 -5.74 5.58 4.67
C THR A 20 -4.89 6.21 5.77
N ARG A 21 -3.66 6.65 5.45
CA ARG A 21 -2.81 7.41 6.39
C ARG A 21 -3.44 8.74 6.77
N ALA A 22 -4.03 9.46 5.82
CA ALA A 22 -4.73 10.71 6.12
C ALA A 22 -5.96 10.48 7.02
N GLU A 23 -6.61 9.32 6.93
CA GLU A 23 -7.67 8.94 7.88
C GLU A 23 -7.11 8.70 9.29
N LEU A 24 -5.99 7.98 9.42
CA LEU A 24 -5.32 7.79 10.70
C LEU A 24 -5.00 9.14 11.37
N GLU A 25 -4.51 10.12 10.61
CA GLU A 25 -4.24 11.47 11.11
C GLU A 25 -5.52 12.21 11.57
N ARG A 26 -6.69 11.91 11.00
CA ARG A 26 -7.97 12.46 11.45
C ARG A 26 -8.44 11.78 12.74
N LEU A 27 -8.32 10.46 12.83
CA LEU A 27 -8.68 9.69 14.03
C LEU A 27 -7.81 10.07 15.23
N ALA A 28 -6.51 10.26 15.01
CA ALA A 28 -5.59 10.73 16.05
C ALA A 28 -5.99 12.11 16.62
N ARG A 29 -6.52 13.02 15.80
CA ARG A 29 -7.02 14.34 16.27
C ARG A 29 -8.32 14.24 17.06
N ARG A 30 -9.04 13.12 16.96
CA ARG A 30 -10.32 12.87 17.62
C ARG A 30 -10.17 11.95 18.85
N ASP A 31 -8.94 11.55 19.18
CA ASP A 31 -8.64 10.57 20.24
C ASP A 31 -9.40 9.24 20.07
N ASP A 32 -9.69 8.85 18.81
CA ASP A 32 -10.41 7.62 18.48
C ASP A 32 -9.44 6.45 18.30
N ALA A 33 -8.99 5.90 19.43
CA ALA A 33 -7.96 4.85 19.46
C ALA A 33 -8.45 3.50 18.91
N GLU A 34 -9.72 3.14 19.11
CA GLU A 34 -10.26 1.87 18.61
C GLU A 34 -10.29 1.87 17.08
N SER A 35 -10.84 2.90 16.45
CA SER A 35 -10.86 3.02 14.99
C SER A 35 -9.46 3.14 14.40
N ALA A 36 -8.52 3.76 15.13
CA ALA A 36 -7.12 3.88 14.69
C ALA A 36 -6.42 2.52 14.56
N ILE A 37 -6.75 1.54 15.40
CA ILE A 37 -6.19 0.18 15.33
C ILE A 37 -6.60 -0.52 14.02
N ASP A 38 -7.85 -0.37 13.61
CA ASP A 38 -8.35 -0.93 12.35
C ASP A 38 -7.65 -0.31 11.14
N VAL A 39 -7.51 1.02 11.14
CA VAL A 39 -6.81 1.75 10.08
C VAL A 39 -5.33 1.38 10.01
N LEU A 40 -4.66 1.19 11.15
CA LEU A 40 -3.27 0.71 11.21
C LEU A 40 -3.13 -0.70 10.64
N THR A 41 -4.13 -1.56 10.87
CA THR A 41 -4.17 -2.91 10.29
C THR A 41 -4.30 -2.86 8.77
N GLU A 42 -5.17 -1.98 8.24
CA GLU A 42 -5.30 -1.76 6.80
C GLU A 42 -4.00 -1.21 6.18
N LEU A 43 -3.33 -0.26 6.85
CA LEU A 43 -2.05 0.28 6.40
C LEU A 43 -0.96 -0.79 6.31
N ALA A 44 -0.88 -1.68 7.30
CA ALA A 44 0.04 -2.81 7.28
C ALA A 44 -0.25 -3.76 6.11
N ASP A 45 -1.52 -4.00 5.81
CA ASP A 45 -1.90 -4.84 4.67
C ASP A 45 -1.58 -4.20 3.32
N LEU A 46 -1.93 -2.93 3.13
CA LEU A 46 -1.59 -2.16 1.93
C LEU A 46 -0.08 -2.14 1.68
N THR A 47 0.73 -1.99 2.73
CA THR A 47 2.20 -2.02 2.63
C THR A 47 2.69 -3.37 2.10
N ARG A 48 2.18 -4.49 2.63
CA ARG A 48 2.52 -5.84 2.14
C ARG A 48 2.12 -6.05 0.69
N GLN A 49 0.98 -5.50 0.27
CA GLN A 49 0.53 -5.57 -1.12
C GLN A 49 1.46 -4.78 -2.06
N VAL A 50 1.87 -3.56 -1.67
CA VAL A 50 2.85 -2.76 -2.42
C VAL A 50 4.17 -3.52 -2.59
N GLU A 51 4.72 -4.07 -1.50
CA GLU A 51 5.95 -4.87 -1.54
C GLU A 51 5.82 -6.07 -2.48
N ALA A 52 4.66 -6.73 -2.49
CA ALA A 52 4.42 -7.87 -3.37
C ALA A 52 4.41 -7.48 -4.86
N GLU A 53 3.77 -6.36 -5.23
CA GLU A 53 3.77 -5.87 -6.61
C GLU A 53 5.16 -5.40 -7.06
N LEU A 54 5.92 -4.72 -6.20
CA LEU A 54 7.31 -4.35 -6.48
C LEU A 54 8.21 -5.58 -6.67
N ALA A 55 8.05 -6.61 -5.83
CA ALA A 55 8.77 -7.86 -5.97
C ALA A 55 8.44 -8.59 -7.29
N LYS A 56 7.17 -8.55 -7.74
CA LYS A 56 6.77 -9.08 -9.05
C LYS A 56 7.41 -8.29 -10.19
N ALA A 57 7.32 -6.96 -10.17
CA ALA A 57 7.92 -6.09 -11.19
C ALA A 57 9.43 -6.33 -11.33
N ARG A 58 10.13 -6.52 -10.21
CA ARG A 58 11.56 -6.85 -10.19
C ARG A 58 11.84 -8.20 -10.87
N ARG A 59 11.10 -9.26 -10.52
CA ARG A 59 11.27 -10.58 -11.13
C ARG A 59 10.99 -10.57 -12.64
N GLU A 60 9.99 -9.81 -13.08
CA GLU A 60 9.63 -9.69 -14.50
C GLU A 60 10.66 -8.90 -15.30
N THR A 61 11.31 -7.91 -14.68
CA THR A 61 12.46 -7.19 -15.27
C THR A 61 13.68 -8.11 -15.37
N ASP A 62 14.03 -8.81 -14.28
CA ASP A 62 15.16 -9.74 -14.24
C ASP A 62 15.01 -10.89 -15.25
N ALA A 63 13.78 -11.36 -15.50
CA ALA A 63 13.51 -12.42 -16.48
C ALA A 63 13.59 -11.97 -17.95
N ARG A 64 13.65 -10.65 -18.20
CA ARG A 64 13.74 -10.05 -19.54
C ARG A 64 15.15 -9.49 -19.85
N ALA A 65 16.07 -9.52 -18.88
CA ALA A 65 17.47 -9.10 -19.00
C ALA A 65 18.37 -10.27 -19.42
#